data_AF-Q3L593-F1
#
_entry.id   AF-Q3L593-F1
#
_cell.length_a   1.000
_cell.length_b   1.000
_cell.length_c   1.000
_cell.angle_alpha   90.00
_cell.angle_beta   90.00
_cell.angle_gamma   90.00
#
_symmetry.space_group_name_H-M   'P 1'
#
loop_
_entity.id
_entity.type
_entity.pdbx_description
1 polymer ?
#
loop_
_entity_poly.entity_id
_entity_poly.type
_entity_poly.pdbx_seq_one_letter_code
_entity_poly.pdbx_strand_id
1 'polypeptide(L)'
;GIPYEIDGFSVDMVCSSGMMSIITASHMIKSGDADIIVAGGTESMSQAMFTIKSDIRWGVKMLMNRNIELIDTMLYDGLTDPFLQKVMGQEADMVAKAHNISRKELDEVAYQSHLRAYKATVNGYFKSEIVEIKTDGKVVNVD
;
A
#
# COMPACT_ATOMS: atom_id res chain seq x y z
N GLY A 1 -9.73 8.27 20.07
CA GLY A 1 -10.02 9.67 19.69
C GLY A 1 -11.40 9.80 19.09
N ILE A 2 -11.78 8.83 18.24
CA ILE A 2 -13.16 8.66 17.78
C ILE A 2 -13.98 7.92 18.86
N PRO A 3 -15.26 8.28 19.11
CA PRO A 3 -16.14 7.57 20.05
C PRO A 3 -16.37 6.09 19.69
N TYR A 4 -16.75 5.27 20.67
CA TYR A 4 -16.90 3.80 20.50
C TYR A 4 -18.12 3.43 19.63
N GLU A 5 -19.14 4.26 19.67
CA GLU A 5 -20.39 4.13 18.93
C GLU A 5 -20.27 4.43 17.42
N ILE A 6 -19.11 4.94 16.96
CA ILE A 6 -18.90 5.22 15.55
C ILE A 6 -18.39 3.97 14.84
N ASP A 7 -19.17 3.49 13.88
CA ASP A 7 -18.80 2.34 13.06
C ASP A 7 -17.58 2.63 12.17
N GLY A 8 -16.80 1.59 11.89
CA GLY A 8 -15.66 1.65 11.00
C GLY A 8 -15.45 0.33 10.27
N PHE A 9 -14.95 0.40 9.05
CA PHE A 9 -14.59 -0.77 8.24
C PHE A 9 -13.35 -0.47 7.40
N SER A 10 -12.67 -1.53 6.96
CA SER A 10 -11.53 -1.44 6.07
C SER A 10 -11.94 -1.81 4.65
N VAL A 11 -11.35 -1.11 3.67
CA VAL A 11 -11.48 -1.42 2.25
C VAL A 11 -10.13 -1.90 1.76
N ASP A 12 -10.12 -3.05 1.09
CA ASP A 12 -8.94 -3.55 0.39
C ASP A 12 -9.24 -3.65 -1.11
N MET A 13 -8.52 -2.82 -1.87
CA MET A 13 -8.42 -2.79 -3.31
C MET A 13 -6.96 -2.50 -3.70
N VAL A 14 -6.02 -3.16 -3.00
CA VAL A 14 -4.56 -3.01 -3.18
C VAL A 14 -4.16 -1.53 -3.20
N CYS A 15 -3.45 -1.07 -4.23
CA CYS A 15 -2.97 0.31 -4.34
C CYS A 15 -4.09 1.35 -4.41
N SER A 16 -5.31 0.95 -4.76
CA SER A 16 -6.46 1.85 -4.93
C SER A 16 -7.33 1.96 -3.68
N SER A 17 -7.02 1.23 -2.59
CA SER A 17 -7.81 1.17 -1.36
C SER A 17 -8.15 2.54 -0.78
N GLY A 18 -7.16 3.42 -0.67
CA GLY A 18 -7.35 4.77 -0.11
C GLY A 18 -8.26 5.66 -0.96
N MET A 19 -8.25 5.48 -2.28
CA MET A 19 -9.18 6.19 -3.16
C MET A 19 -10.57 5.57 -3.16
N MET A 20 -10.65 4.24 -3.07
CA MET A 20 -11.92 3.51 -2.96
C MET A 20 -12.68 3.85 -1.68
N SER A 21 -11.98 4.08 -0.56
CA SER A 21 -12.63 4.53 0.68
C SER A 21 -13.27 5.91 0.53
N ILE A 22 -12.64 6.85 -0.20
CA ILE A 22 -13.20 8.17 -0.52
C ILE A 22 -14.43 8.04 -1.43
N ILE A 23 -14.37 7.20 -2.46
CA ILE A 23 -15.51 6.92 -3.35
C ILE A 23 -16.68 6.34 -2.55
N THR A 24 -16.40 5.37 -1.69
CA THR A 24 -17.41 4.73 -0.81
C THR A 24 -18.04 5.75 0.13
N ALA A 25 -17.23 6.60 0.76
CA ALA A 25 -17.74 7.68 1.62
C ALA A 25 -18.64 8.66 0.84
N SER A 26 -18.26 9.04 -0.37
CA SER A 26 -19.08 9.89 -1.23
C SER A 26 -20.44 9.24 -1.55
N HIS A 27 -20.48 7.94 -1.79
CA HIS A 27 -21.72 7.21 -2.04
C HIS A 27 -22.62 7.17 -0.80
N MET A 28 -22.07 6.87 0.37
CA MET A 28 -22.83 6.83 1.63
C MET A 28 -23.44 8.18 1.98
N ILE A 29 -22.71 9.28 1.75
CA ILE A 29 -23.24 10.63 1.96
C ILE A 29 -24.37 10.93 0.95
N LYS A 30 -24.20 10.53 -0.31
CA LYS A 30 -25.22 10.74 -1.35
C LYS A 30 -26.48 9.92 -1.13
N SER A 31 -26.38 8.71 -0.59
CA SER A 31 -27.54 7.86 -0.27
C SER A 31 -28.28 8.29 0.99
N GLY A 32 -27.67 9.15 1.81
CA GLY A 32 -28.22 9.58 3.11
C GLY A 32 -27.91 8.59 4.25
N ASP A 33 -26.94 7.68 4.05
CA ASP A 33 -26.54 6.72 5.07
C ASP A 33 -25.61 7.34 6.13
N ALA A 34 -24.96 8.46 5.81
CA ALA A 34 -24.13 9.22 6.75
C ALA A 34 -24.01 10.69 6.35
N ASP A 35 -23.82 11.58 7.33
CA ASP A 35 -23.58 13.01 7.07
C ASP A 35 -22.09 13.36 7.00
N ILE A 36 -21.27 12.68 7.80
CA ILE A 36 -19.82 12.93 7.95
C ILE A 36 -19.10 11.59 8.02
N ILE A 37 -18.05 11.43 7.22
CA ILE A 37 -17.22 10.23 7.17
C ILE A 37 -15.75 10.64 7.12
N VAL A 38 -14.90 9.97 7.90
CA VAL A 38 -13.45 10.03 7.75
C VAL A 38 -13.02 8.90 6.80
N ALA A 39 -12.39 9.26 5.68
CA ALA A 39 -11.93 8.32 4.66
C ALA A 39 -10.47 8.57 4.29
N GLY A 40 -9.78 7.53 3.86
CA GLY A 40 -8.37 7.56 3.48
C GLY A 40 -7.78 6.16 3.44
N GLY A 41 -6.47 6.07 3.58
CA GLY A 41 -5.74 4.81 3.68
C GLY A 41 -4.50 4.98 4.55
N THR A 42 -4.02 3.87 5.10
CA THR A 42 -2.76 3.80 5.84
C THR A 42 -2.07 2.51 5.44
N GLU A 43 -0.74 2.49 5.46
CA GLU A 43 0.04 1.32 5.11
C GLU A 43 1.38 1.31 5.86
N SER A 44 1.88 0.12 6.18
CA SER A 44 3.20 -0.06 6.77
C SER A 44 3.86 -1.33 6.25
N MET A 45 4.40 -1.25 5.04
CA MET A 45 5.08 -2.39 4.39
C MET A 45 6.29 -2.90 5.20
N SER A 46 7.00 -2.01 5.90
CA SER A 46 8.11 -2.39 6.80
C SER A 46 7.69 -3.29 7.96
N GLN A 47 6.40 -3.31 8.32
CA GLN A 47 5.82 -4.14 9.39
C GLN A 47 5.05 -5.35 8.85
N ALA A 48 5.09 -5.61 7.54
CA ALA A 48 4.47 -6.79 6.96
C ALA A 48 5.05 -8.07 7.59
N MET A 49 4.18 -9.04 7.88
CA MET A 49 4.54 -10.24 8.63
C MET A 49 4.96 -11.37 7.69
N PHE A 50 5.80 -12.26 8.17
CA PHE A 50 5.89 -13.59 7.59
C PHE A 50 4.75 -14.46 8.13
N THR A 51 4.08 -15.19 7.24
CA THR A 51 3.02 -16.13 7.58
C THR A 51 3.41 -17.55 7.19
N ILE A 52 2.61 -18.52 7.65
CA ILE A 52 2.77 -19.92 7.30
C ILE A 52 1.43 -20.43 6.79
N LYS A 53 1.46 -21.35 5.82
CA LYS A 53 0.26 -21.97 5.26
C LYS A 53 -0.63 -22.62 6.32
N SER A 54 -1.91 -22.73 5.99
CA SER A 54 -2.96 -23.20 6.89
C SER A 54 -2.83 -24.68 7.29
N ASP A 55 -2.03 -25.46 6.58
CA ASP A 55 -1.73 -26.87 6.88
C ASP A 55 -1.06 -27.06 8.25
N ILE A 56 -0.46 -26.02 8.81
CA ILE A 56 0.12 -26.02 10.16
C ILE A 56 -0.95 -25.80 11.25
N ARG A 57 -2.11 -25.22 10.92
CA ARG A 57 -3.14 -24.81 11.90
C ARG A 57 -3.57 -25.96 12.82
N TRP A 58 -3.61 -27.18 12.29
CA TRP A 58 -4.05 -28.38 13.00
C TRP A 58 -2.89 -29.27 13.50
N GLY A 59 -1.66 -28.77 13.41
CA GLY A 59 -0.46 -29.44 13.88
C GLY A 59 0.26 -30.25 12.80
N VAL A 60 1.59 -30.27 12.91
CA VAL A 60 2.48 -31.08 12.06
C VAL A 60 3.25 -32.05 12.93
N LYS A 61 2.94 -33.34 12.80
CA LYS A 61 3.56 -34.37 13.64
C LYS A 61 5.02 -34.66 13.24
N MET A 62 5.31 -34.77 11.95
CA MET A 62 6.64 -35.04 11.40
C MET A 62 6.79 -34.39 10.02
N LEU A 63 8.01 -34.00 9.64
CA LEU A 63 8.34 -33.35 8.36
C LEU A 63 8.88 -34.30 7.28
N MET A 64 8.80 -35.61 7.48
CA MET A 64 9.27 -36.58 6.49
C MET A 64 8.50 -36.39 5.16
N ASN A 65 9.21 -35.99 4.10
CA ASN A 65 8.66 -35.64 2.78
C ASN A 65 7.80 -34.36 2.70
N ARG A 66 7.97 -33.40 3.62
CA ARG A 66 7.31 -32.08 3.54
C ARG A 66 8.21 -30.95 4.04
N ASN A 67 8.00 -29.76 3.51
CA ASN A 67 8.64 -28.54 3.97
C ASN A 67 7.60 -27.61 4.62
N ILE A 68 8.06 -26.72 5.51
CA ILE A 68 7.28 -25.58 5.97
C ILE A 68 7.86 -24.35 5.27
N GLU A 69 7.01 -23.66 4.51
CA GLU A 69 7.38 -22.45 3.80
C GLU A 69 6.93 -21.23 4.60
N LEU A 70 7.84 -20.28 4.80
CA LEU A 70 7.49 -18.94 5.27
C LEU A 70 7.04 -18.12 4.05
N ILE A 71 5.89 -17.47 4.17
CA ILE A 71 5.30 -16.61 3.15
C ILE A 71 5.53 -15.16 3.59
N ASP A 72 6.17 -14.37 2.74
CA ASP A 72 6.24 -12.92 2.91
C ASP A 72 4.90 -12.29 2.48
N THR A 73 4.13 -11.75 3.43
CA THR A 73 2.82 -11.13 3.13
C THR A 73 2.94 -9.87 2.29
N MET A 74 4.05 -9.12 2.37
CA MET A 74 4.26 -7.95 1.53
C MET A 74 4.25 -8.34 0.05
N LEU A 75 4.97 -9.43 -0.27
CA LEU A 75 5.01 -9.94 -1.62
C LEU A 75 3.73 -10.65 -2.00
N TYR A 76 3.24 -11.55 -1.15
CA TYR A 76 2.13 -12.43 -1.46
C TYR A 76 0.78 -11.69 -1.55
N ASP A 77 0.47 -10.82 -0.58
CA ASP A 77 -0.82 -10.11 -0.53
C ASP A 77 -0.80 -8.81 -1.35
N GLY A 78 0.35 -8.12 -1.42
CA GLY A 78 0.42 -6.76 -1.97
C GLY A 78 1.10 -6.59 -3.33
N LEU A 79 2.08 -7.45 -3.68
CA LEU A 79 3.00 -7.18 -4.81
C LEU A 79 3.10 -8.30 -5.83
N THR A 80 2.30 -9.37 -5.72
CA THR A 80 2.29 -10.51 -6.65
C THR A 80 0.92 -10.65 -7.28
N ASP A 81 0.89 -10.74 -8.61
CA ASP A 81 -0.35 -11.01 -9.33
C ASP A 81 -0.80 -12.45 -9.05
N PRO A 82 -2.03 -12.67 -8.57
CA PRO A 82 -2.50 -14.00 -8.18
C PRO A 82 -2.76 -14.93 -9.38
N PHE A 83 -2.86 -14.41 -10.61
CA PHE A 83 -3.16 -15.18 -11.82
C PHE A 83 -1.89 -15.53 -12.60
N LEU A 84 -0.99 -14.56 -12.79
CA LEU A 84 0.25 -14.68 -13.52
C LEU A 84 1.41 -15.13 -12.64
N GLN A 85 1.26 -15.06 -11.31
CA GLN A 85 2.29 -15.42 -10.33
C GLN A 85 3.60 -14.65 -10.57
N LYS A 86 3.45 -13.38 -10.96
CA LYS A 86 4.54 -12.45 -11.25
C LYS A 86 4.50 -11.30 -10.27
N VAL A 87 5.67 -10.80 -9.89
CA VAL A 87 5.73 -9.57 -9.11
C VAL A 87 5.35 -8.37 -9.99
N MET A 88 4.70 -7.36 -9.42
CA MET A 88 4.22 -6.18 -10.16
C MET A 88 5.27 -5.53 -11.07
N GLY A 89 6.55 -5.53 -10.66
CA GLY A 89 7.65 -5.01 -11.48
C GLY A 89 7.86 -5.77 -12.80
N GLN A 90 7.63 -7.09 -12.81
CA GLN A 90 7.72 -7.88 -14.05
C GLN A 90 6.58 -7.55 -15.01
N GLU A 91 5.41 -7.18 -14.49
CA GLU A 91 4.30 -6.72 -15.32
C GLU A 91 4.56 -5.33 -15.89
N ALA A 92 5.14 -4.43 -15.10
CA ALA A 92 5.61 -3.13 -15.60
C ALA A 92 6.60 -3.31 -16.77
N ASP A 93 7.54 -4.26 -16.68
CA ASP A 93 8.44 -4.60 -17.79
C ASP A 93 7.70 -5.15 -19.01
N MET A 94 6.65 -5.94 -18.82
CA MET A 94 5.83 -6.44 -19.92
C MET A 94 5.09 -5.32 -20.64
N VAL A 95 4.51 -4.38 -19.89
CA VAL A 95 3.84 -3.19 -20.44
C VAL A 95 4.86 -2.32 -21.19
N ALA A 96 6.02 -2.05 -20.61
CA ALA A 96 7.08 -1.29 -21.26
C ALA A 96 7.49 -1.90 -22.60
N LYS A 97 7.69 -3.22 -22.65
CA LYS A 97 8.00 -3.95 -23.89
C LYS A 97 6.86 -3.89 -24.90
N ALA A 98 5.62 -4.10 -24.47
CA ALA A 98 4.45 -4.07 -25.36
C ALA A 98 4.25 -2.71 -26.03
N HIS A 99 4.61 -1.63 -25.34
CA HIS A 99 4.51 -0.26 -25.85
C HIS A 99 5.82 0.30 -26.43
N ASN A 100 6.87 -0.52 -26.56
CA ASN A 100 8.20 -0.12 -27.03
C ASN A 100 8.82 1.06 -26.25
N ILE A 101 8.54 1.13 -24.95
CA ILE A 101 9.10 2.18 -24.08
C ILE A 101 10.54 1.81 -23.75
N SER A 102 11.47 2.71 -24.09
CA SER A 102 12.88 2.51 -23.83
C SER A 102 13.24 2.76 -22.37
N ARG A 103 14.32 2.11 -21.91
CA ARG A 103 14.90 2.38 -20.59
C ARG A 103 15.20 3.86 -20.37
N LYS A 104 15.69 4.56 -21.40
CA LYS A 104 16.03 5.98 -21.35
C LYS A 104 14.79 6.85 -21.09
N GLU A 105 13.65 6.51 -21.67
CA GLU A 105 12.39 7.23 -21.43
C GLU A 105 11.88 7.01 -20.01
N LEU A 106 11.96 5.78 -19.49
CA LEU A 106 11.62 5.49 -18.09
C LEU A 106 12.53 6.23 -17.11
N ASP A 107 13.83 6.25 -17.37
CA ASP A 107 14.81 6.98 -16.55
C ASP A 107 14.55 8.49 -16.56
N GLU A 108 14.16 9.08 -17.70
CA GLU A 108 13.81 10.49 -17.78
C GLU A 108 12.59 10.83 -16.92
N VAL A 109 11.54 10.00 -16.96
CA VAL A 109 10.35 10.19 -16.10
C VAL A 109 10.74 10.11 -14.63
N ALA A 110 11.56 9.12 -14.24
CA ALA A 110 12.04 8.98 -12.87
C ALA A 110 12.86 10.20 -12.43
N TYR A 111 13.80 10.67 -13.27
CA TYR A 111 14.59 11.87 -13.01
C TYR A 111 13.71 13.11 -12.80
N GLN A 112 12.75 13.35 -13.70
CA GLN A 112 11.84 14.48 -13.59
C GLN A 112 10.93 14.37 -12.36
N SER A 113 10.54 13.16 -11.95
CA SER A 113 9.76 12.94 -10.73
C SER A 113 10.57 13.33 -9.49
N HIS A 114 11.79 12.80 -9.36
CA HIS A 114 12.69 13.14 -8.23
C HIS A 114 13.03 14.63 -8.18
N LEU A 115 13.31 15.25 -9.33
CA LEU A 115 13.61 16.69 -9.39
C LEU A 115 12.42 17.53 -8.94
N ARG A 116 11.19 17.14 -9.33
CA ARG A 116 9.96 17.83 -8.92
C ARG A 116 9.68 17.65 -7.44
N ALA A 117 9.84 16.44 -6.90
CA ALA A 117 9.71 16.16 -5.47
C ALA A 117 10.68 17.03 -4.65
N TYR A 118 11.97 17.02 -5.00
CA TYR A 118 12.97 17.86 -4.35
C TYR A 118 12.59 19.35 -4.36
N LYS A 119 12.19 19.88 -5.53
CA LYS A 119 11.76 21.27 -5.65
C LYS A 119 10.53 21.58 -4.80
N ALA A 120 9.54 20.70 -4.77
CA ALA A 120 8.34 20.88 -3.98
C ALA A 120 8.65 20.89 -2.47
N THR A 121 9.51 19.98 -2.02
CA THR A 121 9.99 19.91 -0.64
C THR A 121 10.75 21.19 -0.22
N VAL A 122 11.78 21.60 -0.97
CA VAL A 122 12.57 22.81 -0.59
C VAL A 122 11.76 24.10 -0.66
N ASN A 123 10.78 24.18 -1.56
CA ASN A 123 9.86 25.32 -1.65
C ASN A 123 8.71 25.24 -0.63
N GLY A 124 8.61 24.15 0.14
CA GLY A 124 7.63 23.97 1.19
C GLY A 124 6.20 23.74 0.71
N TYR A 125 6.00 23.19 -0.49
CA TYR A 125 4.66 22.95 -1.05
C TYR A 125 3.87 21.89 -0.27
N PHE A 126 4.56 20.95 0.38
CA PHE A 126 3.92 19.89 1.19
C PHE A 126 3.64 20.31 2.64
N LYS A 127 4.02 21.52 3.07
CA LYS A 127 3.90 21.96 4.47
C LYS A 127 2.46 21.97 4.99
N SER A 128 1.48 22.17 4.11
CA SER A 128 0.06 22.23 4.49
C SER A 128 -0.62 20.86 4.60
N GLU A 129 -0.01 19.80 4.05
CA GLU A 129 -0.62 18.46 3.96
C GLU A 129 0.08 17.42 4.82
N ILE A 130 1.35 17.63 5.20
CA ILE A 130 2.09 16.71 6.07
C ILE A 130 1.82 17.05 7.54
N VAL A 131 1.37 16.05 8.30
CA VAL A 131 1.26 16.12 9.78
C VAL A 131 2.50 15.49 10.41
N GLU A 132 3.10 16.18 11.38
CA GLU A 132 4.31 15.74 12.07
C GLU A 132 4.09 14.45 12.90
N ILE A 133 4.98 13.46 12.73
CA ILE A 133 4.97 12.22 13.51
C ILE A 133 6.11 12.25 14.54
N LYS A 134 5.78 12.02 15.81
CA LYS A 134 6.74 11.97 16.92
C LYS A 134 6.94 10.54 17.40
N THR A 135 8.19 10.10 17.46
CA THR A 135 8.59 8.79 18.01
C THR A 135 9.67 9.01 19.06
N ASP A 136 9.48 8.48 20.28
CA ASP A 136 10.40 8.66 21.43
C ASP A 136 10.81 10.12 21.71
N GLY A 137 9.86 11.04 21.54
CA GLY A 137 10.10 12.47 21.73
C GLY A 137 10.92 13.14 20.62
N LYS A 138 11.28 12.42 19.55
CA LYS A 138 11.92 12.95 18.35
C LYS A 138 10.92 13.04 17.22
N VAL A 139 11.02 14.12 16.45
CA VAL A 139 10.28 14.25 15.20
C VAL A 139 10.92 13.33 14.17
N VAL A 140 10.17 12.34 13.68
CA VAL A 140 10.63 11.41 12.65
C VAL A 140 10.10 11.91 11.33
N ASN A 141 11.00 12.53 10.57
CA ASN A 141 10.80 13.11 9.24
C ASN A 141 9.74 14.21 9.14
N VAL A 142 10.23 15.43 9.04
CA VAL A 142 9.59 16.49 8.26
C VAL A 142 10.57 16.73 7.11
N ASP A 143 10.31 16.07 5.99
CA ASP A 143 10.91 16.23 4.65
C ASP A 143 12.35 16.78 4.55
#